data_AF-A0A3C1KIF8-F1
#
_entry.id   AF-A0A3C1KIF8-F1
#
_cell.length_a   1.000
_cell.length_b   1.000
_cell.length_c   1.000
_cell.angle_alpha   90.00
_cell.angle_beta   90.00
_cell.angle_gamma   90.00
#
_symmetry.space_group_name_H-M   'P 1'
#
loop_
_entity.id
_entity.type
_entity.pdbx_description
1 polymer ?
#
loop_
_entity_poly.entity_id
_entity_poly.type
_entity_poly.pdbx_seq_one_letter_code
_entity_poly.pdbx_strand_id
1 'polypeptide(L)' 'LRHMGWNEAADLIINGMNGAIQKGTVTYDFERLMEGATLVSCSEFGQKLIDNM' A
#
# COMPACT_ATOMS: atom_id res chain seq x y z
N LEU A 1 3.62 -10.64 11.32
CA LEU A 1 4.55 -9.75 12.08
C LEU A 1 4.10 -9.59 13.52
N ARG A 2 2.90 -9.06 13.80
CA ARG A 2 2.37 -8.96 15.18
C ARG A 2 2.34 -10.28 15.95
N HIS A 3 1.91 -11.37 15.32
CA HIS A 3 1.93 -12.70 15.96
C HIS A 3 3.35 -13.19 16.32
N MET A 4 4.37 -12.71 15.61
CA MET A 4 5.79 -12.99 15.89
C MET A 4 6.41 -11.98 16.86
N GLY A 5 5.63 -11.03 17.40
CA GLY A 5 6.10 -9.96 18.27
C GLY A 5 6.76 -8.78 17.57
N TRP A 6 6.89 -8.78 16.25
CA TRP A 6 7.51 -7.69 15.48
C TRP A 6 6.47 -6.61 15.17
N ASN A 7 6.10 -5.85 16.19
CA ASN A 7 5.00 -4.90 16.10
C ASN A 7 5.39 -3.66 15.28
N GLU A 8 6.60 -3.14 15.48
CA GLU A 8 7.11 -1.95 14.78
C GLU A 8 7.16 -2.18 13.27
N ALA A 9 7.65 -3.35 12.84
CA ALA A 9 7.65 -3.72 11.43
C ALA A 9 6.22 -3.90 10.88
N ALA A 10 5.28 -4.38 11.69
CA ALA A 10 3.88 -4.48 11.27
C ALA A 10 3.25 -3.09 11.09
N ASP A 11 3.60 -2.15 11.96
CA ASP A 11 3.09 -0.77 11.92
C ASP A 11 3.61 -0.02 10.69
N LEU A 12 4.87 -0.24 10.30
CA LEU A 12 5.41 0.28 9.03
C LEU A 12 4.61 -0.22 7.81
N ILE A 13 4.24 -1.50 7.78
CA ILE A 13 3.40 -2.03 6.67
C ILE A 13 2.02 -1.36 6.65
N ILE A 14 1.41 -1.14 7.81
CA ILE A 14 0.11 -0.47 7.91
C ILE A 14 0.23 0.98 7.42
N ASN A 15 1.28 1.69 7.81
CA ASN A 15 1.55 3.06 7.37
C ASN A 15 1.75 3.12 5.85
N GLY A 16 2.58 2.23 5.29
CA GLY A 16 2.80 2.13 3.86
C GLY A 16 1.51 1.85 3.07
N MET A 17 0.67 0.94 3.57
CA MET A 17 -0.64 0.64 2.98
C MET A 17 -1.56 1.85 2.96
N ASN A 18 -1.69 2.54 4.10
CA ASN A 18 -2.51 3.74 4.20
C ASN A 18 -2.03 4.84 3.25
N GLY A 19 -0.71 5.07 3.18
CA GLY A 19 -0.11 6.08 2.31
C GLY A 19 -0.32 5.79 0.81
N ALA A 20 -0.13 4.54 0.39
CA ALA A 20 -0.31 4.15 -1.02
C ALA A 20 -1.77 4.30 -1.49
N ILE A 21 -2.73 3.85 -0.66
CA ILE A 21 -4.17 3.95 -0.98
C ILE A 21 -4.63 5.41 -0.96
N GLN A 22 -4.21 6.23 0.02
CA GLN A 22 -4.59 7.65 0.10
C GLN A 22 -4.06 8.47 -1.08
N LYS A 23 -2.90 8.11 -1.63
CA LYS A 23 -2.35 8.72 -2.85
C LYS A 23 -3.04 8.25 -4.13
N GLY A 24 -4.01 7.33 -4.04
CA GLY A 24 -4.71 6.76 -5.18
C GLY A 24 -3.81 5.97 -6.13
N THR A 25 -2.62 5.54 -5.71
CA THR A 25 -1.70 4.74 -6.54
C THR A 25 -1.89 3.27 -6.19
N VAL A 26 -2.74 2.58 -6.94
CA VAL A 26 -3.32 1.29 -6.54
C VAL A 26 -3.40 0.32 -7.71
N THR A 27 -3.63 -0.95 -7.40
CA THR A 27 -3.88 -2.00 -8.39
C THR A 27 -5.30 -1.91 -8.97
N TYR A 28 -5.52 -2.62 -10.08
CA TYR A 28 -6.75 -2.57 -10.89
C TYR A 28 -8.06 -2.76 -10.12
N ASP A 29 -8.03 -3.60 -9.09
CA ASP A 29 -9.18 -3.90 -8.24
C ASP A 29 -9.70 -2.67 -7.48
N PHE A 30 -8.81 -1.78 -7.03
CA PHE A 30 -9.17 -0.50 -6.42
C PHE A 30 -9.36 0.61 -7.44
N GLU A 31 -8.49 0.68 -8.46
CA GLU A 31 -8.51 1.77 -9.44
C GLU A 31 -9.87 1.87 -10.13
N ARG A 32 -10.47 0.75 -10.52
CA ARG A 32 -11.82 0.73 -11.14
C ARG A 32 -12.96 1.24 -10.25
N LEU A 33 -12.71 1.42 -8.94
CA LEU A 33 -13.67 1.93 -7.97
C LEU A 33 -13.33 3.36 -7.49
N MET A 34 -12.22 3.93 -7.98
CA MET A 34 -11.69 5.22 -7.54
C MET A 34 -11.57 6.17 -8.73
N GLU A 35 -12.18 7.35 -8.64
CA GLU A 35 -12.03 8.38 -9.67
C GLU A 35 -10.63 9.02 -9.56
N GLY A 36 -9.90 9.08 -10.68
CA GLY A 36 -8.57 9.71 -10.74
C GLY A 36 -7.43 8.91 -10.10
N ALA A 37 -7.62 7.63 -9.81
CA ALA A 37 -6.56 6.76 -9.32
C ALA A 37 -5.53 6.42 -10.41
N THR A 38 -4.28 6.21 -10.00
CA THR A 38 -3.19 5.74 -10.85
C THR A 38 -3.09 4.23 -10.76
N LEU A 39 -3.36 3.55 -11.88
CA LEU A 39 -3.20 2.10 -12.00
C LEU A 39 -1.72 1.71 -12.00
N VAL A 40 -1.34 0.77 -11.12
CA VAL A 40 -0.01 0.16 -11.08
C VAL A 40 -0.09 -1.37 -11.05
N SER A 41 1.00 -2.04 -11.45
CA SER A 41 1.14 -3.50 -11.31
C SER A 41 1.32 -3.94 -9.85
N CYS A 42 1.20 -5.24 -9.58
CA CYS A 42 1.40 -5.82 -8.24
C CYS A 42 2.80 -5.52 -7.68
N SER A 43 3.84 -5.68 -8.50
CA SER A 43 5.22 -5.38 -8.10
C SER A 43 5.45 -3.90 -7.84
N GLU A 44 4.89 -3.03 -8.67
CA GLU A 44 4.99 -1.57 -8.48
C GLU A 44 4.22 -1.12 -7.24
N PHE A 45 3.06 -1.70 -6.96
CA PHE A 45 2.34 -1.44 -5.72
C PHE A 45 3.17 -1.82 -4.50
N GLY A 46 3.86 -2.96 -4.54
CA GLY A 46 4.84 -3.35 -3.52
C GLY A 46 5.93 -2.30 -3.30
N GLN A 47 6.48 -1.74 -4.39
CA GLN A 47 7.45 -0.64 -4.31
C GLN A 47 6.81 0.62 -3.69
N LYS A 48 5.57 0.96 -4.08
CA LYS A 48 4.84 2.11 -3.52
C LYS A 48 4.53 1.93 -2.04
N LEU A 49 4.28 0.71 -1.57
CA LEU A 49 4.15 0.43 -0.13
C LEU A 49 5.45 0.77 0.60
N ILE A 50 6.59 0.28 0.10
CA ILE A 50 7.92 0.54 0.68
C ILE A 50 8.24 2.04 0.68
N ASP A 51 7.94 2.75 -0.40
CA ASP A 51 8.13 4.21 -0.52
C ASP A 51 7.31 5.02 0.52
N ASN A 52 6.26 4.42 1.11
CA ASN A 52 5.36 5.06 2.09
C ASN A 52 5.48 4.49 3.51
N MET A 53 6.40 3.56 3.77
CA MET A 53 6.61 2.98 5.11
C MET A 53 7.19 3.98 6.10
#